data_AF-A0A953XPC1-F1
#
_entry.id   AF-A0A953XPC1-F1
#
_cell.length_a   1.000
_cell.length_b   1.000
_cell.length_c   1.000
_cell.angle_alpha   90.00
_cell.angle_beta   90.00
_cell.angle_gamma   90.00
#
_symmetry.space_group_name_H-M   'P 1'
#
loop_
_entity.id
_entity.type
_entity.pdbx_description
1 polymer ?
#
loop_
_entity_poly.entity_id
_entity_poly.type
_entity_poly.pdbx_seq_one_letter_code
_entity_poly.pdbx_strand_id
1 'polypeptide(L)' 'RVLHDAVVIVNEEGTEAAAATIVEMGAGGAAPPKPFSMTCDRPFLFLITDEPTGAILFMGTCYNPENPDD' A
#
# COMPACT_ATOMS: atom_id res chain seq x y z
N ARG A 1 6.17 -19.03 28.57
CA ARG A 1 5.68 -19.07 27.17
C ARG A 1 4.97 -17.76 26.92
N VAL A 2 5.39 -17.00 25.92
CA VAL A 2 4.69 -15.79 25.48
C VAL A 2 3.99 -16.13 24.18
N LEU A 3 2.71 -15.76 24.09
CA LEU A 3 1.91 -15.92 22.87
C LEU A 3 1.75 -14.54 22.26
N HIS A 4 2.01 -14.45 20.96
CA HIS A 4 1.83 -13.25 20.16
C HIS A 4 0.99 -13.63 18.95
N ASP A 5 -0.09 -12.89 18.74
CA ASP A 5 -1.04 -13.08 17.65
C ASP A 5 -1.36 -11.71 17.07
N ALA A 6 -1.41 -11.60 15.74
CA ALA A 6 -1.53 -10.35 15.03
C ALA A 6 -2.29 -10.57 13.72
N VAL A 7 -3.23 -9.67 13.43
CA VAL A 7 -4.08 -9.72 12.24
C VAL A 7 -3.90 -8.42 11.45
N VAL A 8 -3.71 -8.53 10.14
CA VAL A 8 -3.63 -7.41 9.21
C VAL A 8 -4.69 -7.62 8.13
N ILE A 9 -5.59 -6.64 7.97
CA ILE A 9 -6.64 -6.63 6.96
C ILE A 9 -6.39 -5.43 6.06
N VAL A 10 -6.38 -5.66 4.74
CA VAL A 10 -6.19 -4.62 3.73
C VAL A 10 -7.42 -4.64 2.83
N ASN A 11 -8.10 -3.50 2.74
CA ASN A 11 -9.23 -3.27 1.85
C ASN A 11 -9.17 -1.84 1.30
N GLU A 12 -10.07 -1.51 0.39
CA GLU A 12 -10.14 -0.20 -0.28
C GLU A 12 -10.50 0.94 0.68
N GLU A 13 -11.15 0.64 1.80
CA GLU A 13 -11.50 1.62 2.83
C GLU A 13 -10.28 1.98 3.71
N GLY A 14 -9.28 1.11 3.78
CA GLY A 14 -8.20 1.15 4.76
C GLY A 14 -7.12 2.20 4.53
N THR A 15 -7.11 2.93 3.41
CA THR A 15 -6.28 4.12 3.15
C THR A 15 -6.87 4.88 1.97
N GLU A 16 -7.64 5.93 2.26
CA GLU A 16 -8.31 6.79 1.27
C GLU A 16 -7.38 7.14 0.10
N ALA A 17 -7.86 6.86 -1.12
CA ALA A 17 -7.21 6.86 -2.44
C ALA A 17 -6.50 8.18 -2.87
N ALA A 18 -5.60 8.70 -2.05
CA ALA A 18 -4.97 10.00 -2.16
C ALA A 18 -3.76 10.00 -3.09
N ALA A 19 -3.96 9.70 -4.37
CA ALA A 19 -3.03 10.09 -5.44
C ALA A 19 -3.73 10.22 -6.81
N ALA A 20 -5.01 10.58 -6.84
CA ALA A 20 -5.63 11.10 -8.06
C ALA A 20 -5.15 12.53 -8.31
N THR A 21 -3.84 12.73 -8.52
CA THR A 21 -3.29 14.01 -8.94
C THR A 21 -3.70 14.21 -10.40
N ILE A 22 -4.81 14.91 -10.61
CA ILE A 22 -5.22 15.40 -11.94
C ILE A 22 -4.13 16.39 -12.38
N VAL A 23 -3.27 15.97 -13.31
CA VAL A 23 -2.40 16.91 -14.00
C VAL A 23 -3.31 17.71 -14.93
N GLU A 24 -3.73 18.91 -14.50
CA GLU A 24 -4.29 19.91 -15.40
C GLU A 24 -3.21 20.27 -16.43
N MET A 25 -3.26 19.63 -17.59
CA MET A 25 -2.44 19.99 -18.73
C MET A 25 -2.84 21.39 -19.21
N GLY A 26 -2.18 22.42 -18.69
CA GLY A 26 -2.19 23.75 -19.29
C GLY A 26 -1.79 23.62 -20.77
N ALA A 27 -2.59 24.21 -21.65
CA ALA A 27 -2.40 24.14 -23.10
C ALA A 27 -1.00 24.66 -23.48
N GLY A 28 -0.03 23.75 -23.66
CA GLY A 28 1.35 24.07 -24.03
C GLY A 28 2.46 23.35 -23.24
N GLY A 29 2.14 22.59 -22.19
CA GLY A 29 3.12 21.81 -21.41
C GLY A 29 3.50 20.47 -22.05
N ALA A 30 4.76 20.03 -21.86
CA ALA A 30 5.22 18.70 -22.26
C ALA A 30 4.30 17.60 -21.70
N ALA A 31 4.15 16.49 -22.43
CA ALA A 31 3.35 15.35 -21.97
C ALA A 31 3.77 14.94 -20.54
N PRO A 32 2.81 14.65 -19.65
CA PRO A 32 3.14 14.27 -18.29
C PRO A 32 3.96 12.98 -18.32
N PRO A 33 4.88 12.78 -17.36
CA PRO A 33 5.62 11.54 -17.27
C PRO A 33 4.64 10.37 -17.16
N LYS A 34 4.99 9.23 -17.77
CA LYS A 34 4.19 8.01 -17.67
C LYS A 34 3.95 7.69 -16.18
N PRO A 35 2.71 7.37 -15.77
CA PRO A 35 2.43 6.99 -14.39
C PRO A 35 3.29 5.81 -13.96
N PHE A 36 3.72 5.83 -12.70
CA PHE A 36 4.31 4.66 -12.07
C PHE A 36 3.25 3.57 -11.95
N SER A 37 3.62 2.33 -12.30
CA SER A 37 2.75 1.17 -12.19
C SER A 37 3.40 0.15 -11.27
N MET A 38 2.65 -0.25 -10.24
CA MET A 38 3.04 -1.28 -9.29
C MET A 38 1.95 -2.33 -9.24
N THR A 39 2.34 -3.58 -9.44
CA THR A 39 1.46 -4.75 -9.39
C THR A 39 2.02 -5.71 -8.36
N CYS A 40 1.20 -6.06 -7.37
CA CYS A 40 1.54 -6.97 -6.28
C CYS A 40 0.87 -8.34 -6.51
N ASP A 41 1.20 -9.01 -7.62
CA ASP A 41 0.61 -10.28 -8.09
C ASP A 41 1.47 -11.52 -7.78
N ARG A 42 2.42 -11.37 -6.86
CA ARG A 42 3.38 -12.40 -6.41
C ARG A 42 3.83 -12.07 -4.99
N PRO A 43 4.49 -12.99 -4.25
CA PRO A 43 4.86 -12.73 -2.87
C PRO A 43 5.61 -11.42 -2.66
N PHE A 44 5.20 -10.67 -1.64
CA PHE A 44 5.74 -9.33 -1.34
C PHE A 44 5.92 -9.11 0.16
N LEU A 45 6.91 -8.29 0.51
CA LEU A 45 7.14 -7.80 1.86
C LEU A 45 6.30 -6.53 2.10
N PHE A 46 5.71 -6.41 3.28
CA PHE A 46 5.03 -5.20 3.71
C PHE A 46 5.46 -4.82 5.13
N LEU A 47 5.42 -3.52 5.41
CA LEU A 47 5.67 -2.94 6.72
C LEU A 47 4.59 -1.89 6.99
N ILE A 48 4.13 -1.82 8.23
CA ILE A 48 3.35 -0.70 8.74
C ILE A 48 4.27 0.03 9.70
N THR A 49 4.58 1.29 9.41
CA THR A 49 5.55 2.08 10.15
C THR A 49 4.93 3.37 10.67
N ASP A 50 5.35 3.78 11.86
CA ASP A 50 5.12 5.14 12.35
C ASP A 50 6.12 6.07 11.66
N GLU A 51 5.65 6.98 10.81
CA GLU A 51 6.54 7.88 10.04
C GLU A 51 7.39 8.81 10.92
N PRO A 52 6.85 9.46 11.99
CA PRO A 52 7.64 10.37 12.81
C PRO A 52 8.82 9.70 13.52
N THR A 53 8.65 8.48 14.01
CA THR A 53 9.69 7.77 14.78
C THR A 53 10.47 6.75 13.96
N GLY A 54 9.95 6.33 12.80
CA GLY A 54 10.46 5.21 12.01
C GLY A 54 10.22 3.84 12.66
N ALA A 55 9.40 3.76 13.70
CA ALA A 55 9.12 2.50 14.38
C ALA A 55 8.34 1.55 13.46
N ILE A 56 8.75 0.29 13.44
CA ILE A 56 8.05 -0.79 12.73
C ILE A 56 6.92 -1.29 13.64
N LEU A 57 5.68 -0.97 13.29
CA LEU A 57 4.49 -1.40 14.02
C LEU A 57 4.11 -2.83 13.63
N PHE A 58 4.17 -3.14 12.32
CA PHE A 58 3.97 -4.49 11.78
C PHE A 58 4.94 -4.74 10.62
N MET A 59 5.31 -6.00 10.44
CA MET A 59 6.11 -6.47 9.30
C MET A 59 5.71 -7.89 8.96
N GLY A 60 5.61 -8.19 7.67
CA GLY A 60 5.30 -9.54 7.21
C GLY A 60 5.52 -9.72 5.72
N THR A 61 5.44 -10.97 5.28
CA THR A 61 5.45 -11.33 3.86
C THR A 61 4.09 -11.92 3.51
N CYS A 62 3.44 -11.36 2.50
CA CYS A 62 2.22 -11.91 1.94
C CYS A 62 2.62 -12.91 0.84
N TYR A 63 2.32 -14.19 1.06
CA TYR A 63 2.53 -15.25 0.06
C TYR A 63 1.24 -15.61 -0.67
N ASN A 64 0.13 -15.66 0.06
CA ASN A 64 -1.21 -15.91 -0.46
C ASN A 64 -2.18 -14.95 0.24
N PRO A 65 -2.72 -13.93 -0.45
CA PRO A 65 -3.77 -13.09 0.10
C PRO A 65 -5.09 -13.87 0.08
N GLU A 66 -5.67 -14.10 1.23
CA GLU A 66 -7.01 -14.69 1.37
C GLU A 66 -7.97 -13.61 1.84
N ASN A 67 -9.14 -13.54 1.21
CA ASN A 67 -10.21 -12.67 1.67
C ASN A 67 -10.94 -13.39 2.81
N PRO A 68 -11.01 -12.80 4.03
CA PRO A 68 -11.74 -13.43 5.14
C PRO A 68 -13.25 -13.56 4.89
N ASP A 69 -13.80 -12.85 3.89
CA ASP A 69 -15.21 -12.91 3.49
C ASP A 69 -15.52 -13.95 2.39
N ASP A 70 -14.50 -14.64 1.84
CA ASP A 70 -14.64 -15.77 0.89
C ASP A 70 -14.70 -17.13 1.63
#